data_AF-A0A483JBV6-F1
#
_entry.id   AF-A0A483JBV6-F1
#
_cell.length_a   1.000
_cell.length_b   1.000
_cell.length_c   1.000
_cell.angle_alpha   90.00
_cell.angle_beta   90.00
_cell.angle_gamma   90.00
#
_symmetry.space_group_name_H-M   'P 1'
#
loop_
_entity.id
_entity.type
_entity.pdbx_description
1 polymer ?
#
loop_
_entity_poly.entity_id
_entity_poly.type
_entity_poly.pdbx_seq_one_letter_code
_entity_poly.pdbx_strand_id
1 'polypeptide(L)'
;MTKQSKTKVTKAQMVLAIVSRTPECVLQDVCDALDLQASTAGNLLRQLHAAGKLHRTHNGYQYVYGVVTGVEVPDVALPQATTKLSEEDVKKVQDALSLAKMLEDKKLWRRAATVYTSTLGMATTANELWLLAKMRNRCLRNAARC
;
A
#
# COMPACT_ATOMS: atom_id res chain seq x y z
N MET A 1 -33.73 12.14 -23.53
CA MET A 1 -32.53 12.97 -23.26
C MET A 1 -32.25 12.94 -21.77
N THR A 2 -31.38 12.05 -21.28
CA THR A 2 -30.89 12.07 -19.91
C THR A 2 -29.48 12.67 -19.92
N LYS A 3 -29.35 13.89 -19.40
CA LYS A 3 -28.07 14.57 -19.24
C LYS A 3 -27.25 13.77 -18.22
N GLN A 4 -26.31 12.95 -18.67
CA GLN A 4 -25.26 12.41 -17.81
C GLN A 4 -24.39 13.58 -17.36
N SER A 5 -24.68 14.14 -16.19
CA SER A 5 -23.77 15.04 -15.51
C SER A 5 -22.50 14.26 -15.19
N LYS A 6 -21.44 14.46 -15.98
CA LYS A 6 -20.07 14.07 -15.61
C LYS A 6 -19.73 14.82 -14.32
N THR A 7 -20.05 14.24 -13.17
CA THR A 7 -19.63 14.74 -11.87
C THR A 7 -18.11 14.73 -11.89
N LYS A 8 -17.50 15.91 -11.97
CA LYS A 8 -16.04 16.06 -11.83
C LYS A 8 -15.68 15.50 -10.47
N VAL A 9 -15.05 14.32 -10.46
CA VAL A 9 -14.59 13.71 -9.22
C VAL A 9 -13.54 14.64 -8.63
N THR A 10 -13.74 15.02 -7.37
CA THR A 10 -12.80 15.88 -6.64
C THR A 10 -11.65 15.05 -6.09
N LYS A 11 -10.46 15.67 -5.93
CA LYS A 11 -9.31 15.00 -5.31
C LYS A 11 -9.64 14.39 -3.94
N ALA A 12 -10.49 15.06 -3.14
CA ALA A 12 -10.95 14.55 -1.85
C ALA A 12 -11.77 13.24 -1.96
N GLN A 13 -12.61 13.12 -2.99
CA GLN A 13 -13.36 11.89 -3.26
C GLN A 13 -12.42 10.75 -3.71
N MET A 14 -11.37 11.08 -4.47
CA MET A 14 -10.34 10.10 -4.86
C MET A 14 -9.57 9.60 -3.65
N VAL A 15 -9.15 10.49 -2.74
CA VAL A 15 -8.50 10.11 -1.47
C VAL A 15 -9.41 9.18 -0.65
N LEU A 16 -10.71 9.49 -0.54
CA LEU A 16 -11.65 8.64 0.17
C LEU A 16 -11.74 7.22 -0.44
N ALA A 17 -11.79 7.14 -1.77
CA ALA A 17 -11.81 5.87 -2.48
C ALA A 17 -10.52 5.06 -2.30
N ILE A 18 -9.35 5.72 -2.26
CA ILE A 18 -8.05 5.06 -1.97
C ILE A 18 -8.06 4.49 -0.55
N VAL A 19 -8.40 5.30 0.45
CA VAL A 19 -8.41 4.86 1.85
C VAL A 19 -9.40 3.72 2.08
N SER A 20 -10.51 3.68 1.33
CA SER A 20 -11.47 2.57 1.38
C SER A 20 -10.94 1.26 0.79
N ARG A 21 -10.06 1.33 -0.22
CA ARG A 21 -9.55 0.17 -0.97
C ARG A 21 -8.24 -0.36 -0.36
N THR A 22 -7.53 0.47 0.37
CA THR A 22 -6.23 0.14 0.98
C THR A 22 -6.40 -0.08 2.48
N PRO A 23 -6.31 -1.32 2.99
CA PRO A 23 -6.28 -1.56 4.43
C PRO A 23 -5.01 -0.93 5.01
N GLU A 24 -5.14 -0.33 6.19
CA GLU A 24 -4.05 0.40 6.86
C GLU A 24 -3.42 1.53 6.02
N CYS A 25 -4.22 2.24 5.22
CA CYS A 25 -3.74 3.31 4.34
C CYS A 25 -2.95 4.40 5.09
N VAL A 26 -1.77 4.74 4.59
CA VAL A 26 -0.91 5.80 5.14
C VAL A 26 -0.79 6.98 4.17
N LEU A 27 -0.23 8.10 4.66
CA LEU A 27 -0.04 9.30 3.86
C LEU A 27 0.69 9.01 2.54
N GLN A 28 1.72 8.15 2.57
CA GLN A 28 2.52 7.82 1.40
C GLN A 28 1.69 7.14 0.31
N ASP A 29 0.77 6.24 0.67
CA ASP A 29 -0.08 5.56 -0.33
C ASP A 29 -0.94 6.55 -1.12
N VAL A 30 -1.41 7.61 -0.45
CA VAL A 30 -2.18 8.69 -1.09
C VAL A 30 -1.30 9.56 -1.98
N CYS A 31 -0.06 9.85 -1.54
CA CYS A 31 0.92 10.56 -2.36
C CYS A 31 1.22 9.78 -3.64
N ASP A 32 1.53 8.50 -3.51
CA ASP A 32 1.92 7.62 -4.62
C ASP A 32 0.75 7.40 -5.59
N ALA A 33 -0.47 7.18 -5.06
CA ALA A 33 -1.64 6.90 -5.88
C ALA A 33 -2.15 8.10 -6.70
N LEU A 34 -1.95 9.33 -6.22
CA LEU A 34 -2.46 10.54 -6.86
C LEU A 34 -1.36 11.46 -7.40
N ASP A 35 -0.09 11.03 -7.32
CA ASP A 35 1.09 11.84 -7.62
C ASP A 35 1.01 13.22 -6.94
N LEU A 36 0.75 13.20 -5.63
CA LEU A 36 0.59 14.41 -4.81
C LEU A 36 1.78 14.61 -3.88
N GLN A 37 2.19 15.86 -3.71
CA GLN A 37 3.11 16.24 -2.66
C GLN A 37 2.50 15.95 -1.27
N ALA A 38 3.34 15.49 -0.34
CA ALA A 38 2.95 15.15 1.03
C ALA A 38 2.18 16.25 1.78
N SER A 39 2.51 17.52 1.54
CA SER A 39 1.78 18.67 2.12
C SER A 39 0.32 18.70 1.67
N THR A 40 0.08 18.49 0.37
CA THR A 40 -1.25 18.50 -0.24
C THR A 40 -2.06 17.28 0.18
N ALA A 41 -1.48 16.08 0.10
CA ALA A 41 -2.13 14.85 0.53
C ALA A 41 -2.48 14.89 2.03
N GLY A 42 -1.56 15.39 2.86
CA GLY A 42 -1.79 15.55 4.29
C GLY A 42 -2.90 16.55 4.63
N ASN A 43 -3.01 17.64 3.86
CA ASN A 43 -4.11 18.60 4.01
C ASN A 43 -5.47 17.95 3.66
N LEU A 44 -5.55 17.19 2.57
CA LEU A 44 -6.78 16.49 2.17
C LEU A 44 -7.22 15.47 3.22
N LEU A 45 -6.29 14.67 3.75
CA LEU A 45 -6.57 13.70 4.81
C LEU A 45 -7.07 14.37 6.08
N ARG A 46 -6.46 15.50 6.49
CA ARG A 46 -6.92 16.29 7.64
C ARG A 46 -8.31 16.86 7.43
N GLN A 47 -8.62 17.36 6.23
CA GLN A 47 -9.96 17.86 5.90
C GLN A 47 -11.01 16.75 5.96
N LEU A 48 -10.71 15.57 5.41
CA LEU A 48 -11.63 14.42 5.42
C LEU A 48 -11.85 13.87 6.84
N HIS A 49 -10.81 13.87 7.67
CA HIS A 49 -10.93 13.53 9.09
C HIS A 49 -11.78 14.56 9.85
N ALA A 50 -11.53 15.86 9.65
CA ALA A 50 -12.32 16.93 10.27
C ALA A 50 -13.80 16.89 9.83
N ALA A 51 -14.07 16.44 8.60
CA ALA A 51 -15.41 16.22 8.08
C ALA A 51 -16.07 14.91 8.58
N GLY A 52 -15.41 14.15 9.46
CA GLY A 52 -15.92 12.89 10.01
C GLY A 52 -15.98 11.72 9.02
N LYS A 53 -15.33 11.83 7.85
CA LYS A 53 -15.36 10.79 6.81
C LYS A 53 -14.29 9.73 7.01
N LEU A 54 -13.17 10.12 7.61
CA LEU A 54 -12.05 9.23 7.94
C LEU A 54 -11.81 9.23 9.44
N HIS A 55 -11.46 8.06 9.97
CA HIS A 55 -10.80 7.96 11.26
C HIS A 55 -9.29 7.84 11.04
N ARG A 56 -8.52 8.25 12.05
CA ARG A 56 -7.07 8.18 12.03
C ARG A 56 -6.57 7.55 13.31
N THR A 57 -5.75 6.51 13.17
CA THR A 57 -5.14 5.78 14.29
C THR A 57 -3.62 5.85 14.17
N HIS A 58 -2.92 6.02 15.28
CA HIS A 58 -1.46 6.01 15.28
C HIS A 58 -0.96 4.58 15.52
N ASN A 59 -0.16 4.02 14.61
CA ASN A 59 0.34 2.64 14.71
C ASN A 59 1.71 2.54 15.41
N GLY A 60 2.16 3.63 16.05
CA GLY A 60 3.46 3.73 16.72
C GLY A 60 4.56 4.38 15.87
N TYR A 61 4.39 4.42 14.55
CA TYR A 61 5.35 5.05 13.63
C TYR A 61 4.72 6.17 12.80
N GLN A 62 3.48 5.96 12.36
CA GLN A 62 2.76 6.91 11.52
C GLN A 62 1.26 6.82 11.74
N TYR A 63 0.55 7.78 11.15
CA TYR A 63 -0.88 7.76 11.13
C TYR A 63 -1.41 6.89 9.99
N VAL A 64 -2.30 5.98 10.37
CA VAL A 64 -3.07 5.11 9.51
C VAL A 64 -4.49 5.68 9.42
N TYR A 65 -5.04 5.68 8.21
CA TYR A 65 -6.36 6.21 7.91
C TYR A 65 -7.30 5.07 7.54
N GLY A 66 -8.53 5.15 8.01
CA GLY A 66 -9.61 4.26 7.61
C GLY A 66 -10.90 5.04 7.40
N VAL A 67 -11.79 4.51 6.57
CA VAL A 67 -13.10 5.12 6.31
C VAL A 67 -14.04 4.80 7.46
N VAL A 68 -14.77 5.81 7.93
CA VAL A 68 -15.79 5.61 8.97
C VAL A 68 -16.94 4.76 8.42
N THR A 69 -17.44 3.83 9.22
CA THR A 69 -18.55 2.95 8.85
C THR A 69 -19.80 3.76 8.49
N GLY A 70 -20.40 3.51 7.32
CA GLY A 70 -21.61 4.20 6.84
C GLY A 70 -21.35 5.43 5.97
N VAL A 71 -20.09 5.78 5.70
CA VAL A 71 -19.75 6.84 4.75
C VAL A 71 -19.90 6.32 3.32
N GLU A 72 -20.66 7.04 2.48
CA GLU A 72 -20.73 6.74 1.05
C GLU A 72 -19.37 6.97 0.38
N VAL A 73 -18.75 5.88 -0.06
CA VAL A 73 -17.51 5.91 -0.81
C VAL A 73 -17.86 6.06 -2.30
N PRO A 74 -17.43 7.16 -2.95
CA PRO A 74 -17.73 7.36 -4.35
C PRO A 74 -16.98 6.33 -5.19
N ASP A 75 -17.68 5.69 -6.13
CA ASP A 75 -17.07 4.76 -7.08
C ASP A 75 -16.30 5.55 -8.15
N VAL A 76 -15.01 5.73 -7.89
CA VAL A 76 -14.11 6.51 -8.72
C VAL A 76 -13.11 5.60 -9.42
N ALA A 77 -12.98 5.78 -10.74
CA ALA A 77 -11.84 5.30 -11.50
C ALA A 77 -10.60 6.11 -11.09
N LEU A 78 -9.82 5.58 -10.16
CA LEU A 78 -8.58 6.22 -9.72
C LEU A 78 -7.56 6.18 -10.87
N PRO A 79 -6.79 7.26 -11.09
CA PRO A 79 -5.63 7.22 -11.98
C PRO A 79 -4.70 6.15 -11.42
N GLN A 80 -4.44 5.13 -12.23
CA GLN A 80 -3.57 4.04 -11.84
C GLN A 80 -2.17 4.61 -11.65
N ALA A 81 -1.62 4.45 -10.44
CA ALA A 81 -0.21 4.67 -10.20
C ALA A 81 0.58 3.87 -11.24
N THR A 82 1.47 4.58 -11.92
CA THR A 82 2.27 4.12 -13.05
C THR A 82 3.22 3.01 -12.63
N THR A 83 2.73 1.78 -12.71
CA THR A 83 3.34 0.59 -13.35
C THR A 83 2.45 -0.57 -12.94
N LYS A 84 1.45 -0.90 -13.77
CA LYS A 84 0.76 -2.18 -13.58
C LYS A 84 1.77 -3.28 -13.86
N LEU A 85 2.22 -3.95 -12.80
CA LEU A 85 2.82 -5.27 -12.94
C LEU A 85 1.86 -6.11 -13.79
N SER A 86 2.38 -6.79 -14.80
CA SER A 86 1.56 -7.74 -15.55
C SER A 86 0.99 -8.79 -14.58
N GLU A 87 -0.13 -9.43 -14.92
CA GLU A 87 -0.65 -10.54 -14.10
C GLU A 87 0.43 -11.61 -13.83
N GLU A 88 1.34 -11.79 -14.80
CA GLU A 88 2.50 -12.66 -14.69
C GLU A 88 3.48 -12.19 -13.62
N ASP A 89 3.76 -10.90 -13.53
CA ASP A 89 4.69 -10.35 -12.53
C ASP A 89 4.09 -10.34 -11.13
N VAL A 90 2.78 -10.07 -11.00
CA VAL A 90 2.06 -10.24 -9.73
C VAL A 90 2.17 -11.67 -9.24
N LYS A 91 1.98 -12.65 -10.15
CA LYS A 91 2.10 -14.07 -9.82
C LYS A 91 3.53 -14.45 -9.43
N LYS A 92 4.55 -13.95 -10.13
CA LYS A 92 5.97 -14.16 -9.78
C LYS A 92 6.29 -13.63 -8.39
N VAL A 93 5.81 -12.44 -8.02
CA VAL A 93 6.00 -11.87 -6.68
C VAL A 93 5.32 -12.74 -5.62
N GLN A 94 4.08 -13.16 -5.86
CA GLN A 94 3.33 -13.99 -4.92
C GLN A 94 3.97 -15.38 -4.72
N ASP A 95 4.42 -16.00 -5.80
CA ASP A 95 5.10 -17.30 -5.77
C ASP A 95 6.44 -17.19 -5.03
N ALA A 96 7.20 -16.12 -5.27
CA ALA A 96 8.46 -15.84 -4.57
C ALA A 96 8.24 -15.60 -3.07
N LEU A 97 7.20 -14.86 -2.67
CA LEU A 97 6.86 -14.66 -1.26
C LEU A 97 6.45 -15.97 -0.57
N SER A 98 5.66 -16.80 -1.25
CA SER A 98 5.25 -18.12 -0.76
C SER A 98 6.44 -19.05 -0.60
N LEU A 99 7.35 -19.06 -1.58
CA LEU A 99 8.60 -19.81 -1.51
C LEU A 99 9.50 -19.34 -0.36
N ALA A 100 9.67 -18.03 -0.18
CA ALA A 100 10.48 -17.47 0.90
C ALA A 100 9.94 -17.90 2.27
N LYS A 101 8.61 -17.89 2.45
CA LYS A 101 7.95 -18.35 3.68
C LYS A 101 8.16 -19.84 3.94
N MET A 102 8.00 -20.69 2.92
CA MET A 102 8.30 -22.12 3.04
C MET A 102 9.76 -22.39 3.43
N LEU A 103 10.70 -21.57 2.94
CA LEU A 103 12.11 -21.67 3.31
C LEU A 103 12.37 -21.18 4.75
N GLU A 104 11.67 -20.14 5.21
CA GLU A 104 11.67 -19.73 6.62
C GLU A 104 11.19 -20.86 7.53
N ASP A 105 10.07 -21.51 7.19
CA ASP A 105 9.49 -22.60 7.98
C ASP A 105 10.44 -23.80 8.08
N LYS A 106 11.21 -24.06 7.02
CA LYS A 106 12.28 -25.08 6.99
C LYS A 106 13.60 -24.62 7.63
N LYS A 107 13.65 -23.43 8.23
CA LYS A 107 14.86 -22.81 8.81
C LYS A 107 16.01 -22.62 7.82
N LEU A 108 15.73 -22.58 6.52
CA LEU A 108 16.70 -22.33 5.46
C LEU A 108 16.90 -20.83 5.26
N TRP A 109 17.34 -20.16 6.32
CA TRP A 109 17.33 -18.71 6.45
C TRP A 109 18.11 -17.96 5.35
N ARG A 110 19.31 -18.45 4.97
CA ARG A 110 20.10 -17.81 3.90
C ARG A 110 19.37 -17.85 2.55
N ARG A 111 18.73 -18.99 2.24
CA ARG A 111 17.98 -19.17 0.99
C ARG A 111 16.72 -18.29 0.97
N ALA A 112 16.00 -18.20 2.08
CA ALA A 112 14.86 -17.28 2.21
C ALA A 112 15.29 -15.82 2.00
N ALA A 113 16.41 -15.39 2.58
CA ALA A 113 16.95 -14.05 2.39
C ALA A 113 17.29 -13.74 0.92
N THR A 114 17.83 -14.72 0.17
CA THR A 114 18.09 -14.56 -1.27
C THR A 114 16.80 -14.33 -2.05
N VAL A 115 15.74 -15.08 -1.74
CA VAL A 115 14.43 -14.90 -2.41
C VAL A 115 13.87 -13.50 -2.12
N TYR A 116 13.87 -13.06 -0.86
CA TYR A 116 13.45 -11.68 -0.53
C TYR A 116 14.29 -10.61 -1.24
N THR A 117 15.58 -10.87 -1.45
CA THR A 117 16.45 -9.93 -2.18
C THR A 117 16.07 -9.85 -3.65
N SER A 118 15.76 -10.99 -4.29
CA SER A 118 15.30 -10.99 -5.69
C SER A 118 13.95 -10.28 -5.87
N THR A 119 13.07 -10.34 -4.87
CA THR A 119 11.77 -9.65 -4.91
C THR A 119 11.89 -8.14 -4.68
N LEU A 120 12.97 -7.64 -4.06
CA LEU A 120 13.14 -6.20 -3.83
C LEU A 120 13.12 -5.38 -5.12
N GLY A 121 13.69 -5.92 -6.21
CA GLY A 121 13.70 -5.25 -7.52
C GLY A 121 12.34 -5.20 -8.22
N MET A 122 11.34 -5.92 -7.69
CA MET A 122 9.96 -5.94 -8.21
C MET A 122 8.99 -5.14 -7.34
N ALA A 123 9.47 -4.51 -6.26
CA ALA A 123 8.63 -3.67 -5.40
C ALA A 123 8.24 -2.38 -6.14
N THR A 124 6.95 -2.06 -6.10
CA THR A 124 6.40 -0.86 -6.78
C THR A 124 6.14 0.29 -5.82
N THR A 125 6.03 -0.01 -4.53
CA THR A 125 5.83 0.99 -3.47
C THR A 125 6.97 1.00 -2.46
N ALA A 126 7.19 2.14 -1.81
CA ALA A 126 8.17 2.27 -0.74
C ALA A 126 7.86 1.34 0.45
N ASN A 127 6.57 1.09 0.72
CA ASN A 127 6.10 0.21 1.78
C ASN A 127 6.44 -1.26 1.50
N GLU A 128 6.21 -1.73 0.27
CA GLU A 128 6.60 -3.07 -0.17
C GLU A 128 8.12 -3.27 -0.06
N LEU A 129 8.89 -2.29 -0.55
CA LEU A 129 10.34 -2.33 -0.50
C LEU A 129 10.86 -2.43 0.95
N TRP A 130 10.29 -1.63 1.86
CA TRP A 130 10.64 -1.66 3.28
C TRP A 130 10.30 -3.00 3.92
N LEU A 131 9.10 -3.53 3.67
CA LEU A 131 8.66 -4.81 4.23
C LEU A 131 9.58 -5.96 3.78
N LEU A 132 9.87 -6.04 2.48
CA LEU A 132 10.79 -7.04 1.92
C LEU A 132 12.19 -6.92 2.52
N ALA A 133 12.71 -5.71 2.67
CA ALA A 133 14.02 -5.47 3.28
C ALA A 133 14.06 -5.88 4.77
N LYS A 134 12.97 -5.62 5.51
CA LYS A 134 12.80 -6.05 6.90
C LYS A 134 12.81 -7.58 7.01
N MET A 135 12.08 -8.28 6.15
CA MET A 135 12.01 -9.75 6.12
C MET A 135 13.37 -10.37 5.77
N ARG A 136 14.05 -9.85 4.74
CA ARG A 136 15.43 -10.23 4.39
C ARG A 136 16.37 -10.10 5.59
N ASN A 137 16.37 -8.94 6.26
CA ASN A 137 17.25 -8.68 7.39
C ASN A 137 16.96 -9.61 8.58
N ARG A 138 15.69 -9.96 8.81
CA ARG A 138 15.29 -10.96 9.82
C ARG A 138 15.86 -12.33 9.49
N CYS A 139 15.73 -12.78 8.24
CA CYS A 139 16.31 -14.03 7.78
C CYS A 139 17.83 -14.06 7.98
N LEU A 140 18.55 -13.01 7.58
CA LEU A 140 20.01 -12.93 7.76
C LEU A 140 20.44 -12.97 9.24
N ARG A 141 19.69 -12.31 10.13
CA ARG A 141 19.93 -12.39 11.59
C ARG A 141 19.73 -13.79 12.13
N ASN A 142 18.69 -14.50 11.69
CA ASN A 142 18.44 -15.88 12.11
C ASN A 142 19.50 -16.83 11.54
N ALA A 143 19.94 -16.61 10.30
CA ALA A 143 21.02 -17.36 9.67
C ALA A 143 22.38 -17.23 10.39
N ALA A 144 22.62 -16.10 11.06
CA ALA A 144 23.84 -15.88 11.86
C ALA A 144 23.75 -16.52 13.26
N ARG A 145 22.57 -16.96 13.67
CA ARG A 145 22.30 -17.58 14.99
C ARG A 145 22.11 -19.10 14.91
N CYS A 146 22.03 -19.67 13.70
CA CYS A 146 21.97 -21.09 13.42
C CYS A 146 23.36 -21.58 12.99
#